data_AF-A0A1I7V182-F1
#
_entry.id   AF-A0A1I7V182-F1
#
_cell.length_a   1.000
_cell.length_b   1.000
_cell.length_c   1.000
_cell.angle_alpha   90.00
_cell.angle_beta   90.00
_cell.angle_gamma   90.00
#
_symmetry.space_group_name_H-M   'P 1'
#
loop_
_entity.id
_entity.type
_entity.pdbx_description
1 polymer ?
#
loop_
_entity_poly.entity_id
_entity_poly.type
_entity_poly.pdbx_seq_one_letter_code
_entity_poly.pdbx_strand_id
1 'polypeptide(L)'
;MYRGCRRVYGNLEITWIEADEIARWRNPKNISADDGSPLKSINFFDHLEEIRGSLIIYRANIEKISFPKLRVIYGDETFHDYSLYIHKNEKVHEVIMKELRVIRNGSVTIIDNPKMCYLADKIDWGEILHNNETQTVSVSNSHKQCYNNGESVTKCHEKCNGKCWGKGENDCQKVYRSVCPKFCSQCFFSNFTQSYECCDSSCLGGCFDRGPNNCVACSKYEMDGDCVDTCPPRKVFNHKSGRLVPNPNGRYQNGNHCVKECPPELLIENDVCVRHCSEGLYYDANKEVRECEKCAPNCPKICFVEHSLTREKLQDLRGCELIEGHLIIDGNVTYKELKVLESVRIVSEYIQIIKQDFYDLKFLRNLEIVEGRQVHNMKWVFTIFQCDNLAELNLNSLRIIKSGSVMIHDNHRLCYVNTVDWTSILKTKGESKDQSLELSGNRDADRCVEENEVCDKSCNHRGCWGSTPNDCLECRTWNYMGTCVSKCDTQGFLRNQTSMQCQKCSEECATCNGLGEFDCMECKHYTLFNPDFGNRMECVKECPEGTHVSNQDKIYARALNQHWDTVDVTNANTR
;
A
#
# COMPACT_ATOMS: atom_id res chain seq x y z
N MET A 1 -1.73 8.20 -15.74
CA MET A 1 -1.87 6.81 -15.30
C MET A 1 -1.05 5.85 -16.16
N TYR A 2 -1.55 5.39 -17.31
CA TYR A 2 -0.93 4.28 -18.05
C TYR A 2 0.05 4.66 -19.16
N ARG A 3 0.41 5.96 -19.29
CA ARG A 3 1.27 6.43 -20.37
C ARG A 3 2.66 5.80 -20.26
N GLY A 4 3.06 5.04 -21.27
CA GLY A 4 4.34 4.32 -21.30
C GLY A 4 4.34 3.00 -20.51
N CYS A 5 3.23 2.66 -19.85
CA CYS A 5 3.06 1.36 -19.19
C CYS A 5 3.02 0.26 -20.25
N ARG A 6 3.82 -0.79 -20.04
CA ARG A 6 3.82 -2.00 -20.89
C ARG A 6 3.05 -3.16 -20.29
N ARG A 7 2.88 -3.19 -18.97
CA ARG A 7 2.29 -4.33 -18.26
C ARG A 7 1.45 -3.86 -17.09
N VAL A 8 0.24 -4.39 -16.97
CA VAL A 8 -0.64 -4.16 -15.82
C VAL A 8 -0.66 -5.43 -14.98
N TYR A 9 -0.18 -5.35 -13.73
CA TYR A 9 -0.09 -6.48 -12.80
C TYR A 9 -1.42 -6.87 -12.12
N GLY A 10 -2.51 -6.14 -12.37
CA GLY A 10 -3.86 -6.42 -11.88
C GLY A 10 -4.90 -6.11 -12.95
N ASN A 11 -6.02 -5.53 -12.54
CA ASN A 11 -7.06 -5.10 -13.47
C ASN A 11 -6.71 -3.77 -14.15
N LEU A 12 -7.12 -3.62 -15.42
CA LEU A 12 -7.14 -2.36 -16.13
C LEU A 12 -8.58 -1.87 -16.23
N GLU A 13 -8.87 -0.74 -15.57
CA GLU A 13 -10.21 -0.19 -15.47
C GLU A 13 -10.32 1.14 -16.21
N ILE A 14 -11.23 1.22 -17.18
CA ILE A 14 -11.61 2.43 -17.90
C ILE A 14 -13.08 2.67 -17.58
N THR A 15 -13.32 3.32 -16.45
CA THR A 15 -14.66 3.45 -15.91
C THR A 15 -15.02 4.89 -15.62
N TRP A 16 -16.32 5.22 -15.71
CA TRP A 16 -16.91 6.49 -15.26
C TRP A 16 -16.32 7.76 -15.87
N ILE A 17 -15.82 7.69 -17.11
CA ILE A 17 -15.35 8.88 -17.83
C ILE A 17 -16.58 9.58 -18.40
N GLU A 18 -17.16 10.48 -17.62
CA GLU A 18 -18.42 11.18 -17.95
C GLU A 18 -18.18 12.51 -18.70
N ALA A 19 -19.23 13.08 -19.30
CA ALA A 19 -19.13 14.30 -20.10
C ALA A 19 -18.65 15.51 -19.30
N ASP A 20 -19.08 15.63 -18.04
CA ASP A 20 -18.70 16.72 -17.15
C ASP A 20 -17.23 16.62 -16.71
N GLU A 21 -16.72 15.40 -16.51
CA GLU A 21 -15.28 15.18 -16.26
C GLU A 21 -14.43 15.60 -17.46
N ILE A 22 -14.84 15.22 -18.68
CA ILE A 22 -14.16 15.62 -19.91
C ILE A 22 -14.15 17.15 -20.06
N ALA A 23 -15.27 17.81 -19.75
CA ALA A 23 -15.36 19.27 -19.78
C ALA A 23 -14.36 19.92 -18.83
N ARG A 24 -14.22 19.39 -17.61
CA ARG A 24 -13.22 19.85 -16.64
C ARG A 24 -11.79 19.67 -17.16
N TRP A 25 -11.49 18.57 -17.85
CA TRP A 25 -10.17 18.34 -18.43
C TRP A 25 -9.84 19.30 -19.58
N ARG A 26 -10.82 19.62 -20.43
CA ARG A 26 -10.63 20.53 -21.56
C ARG A 26 -10.47 21.98 -21.13
N ASN A 27 -11.26 22.44 -20.16
CA ASN A 27 -11.21 23.82 -19.69
C ASN A 27 -11.43 23.93 -18.17
N PRO A 28 -10.35 23.87 -17.37
CA PRO A 28 -10.46 23.94 -15.91
C PRO A 28 -11.04 25.26 -15.38
N LYS A 29 -11.04 26.32 -16.20
CA LYS A 29 -11.42 27.69 -15.80
C LYS A 29 -12.81 28.11 -16.27
N ASN A 30 -13.49 27.33 -17.13
CA ASN A 30 -14.80 27.71 -17.65
C ASN A 30 -15.62 26.47 -18.08
N ILE A 31 -16.44 25.95 -17.18
CA ILE A 31 -17.22 24.71 -17.35
C ILE A 31 -18.39 24.91 -18.34
N SER A 32 -18.84 26.15 -18.57
CA SER A 32 -20.01 26.48 -19.40
C SER A 32 -19.76 26.51 -20.91
N ALA A 33 -18.54 26.18 -21.36
CA ALA A 33 -18.13 26.30 -22.77
C ALA A 33 -17.92 24.96 -23.51
N ASP A 34 -18.11 23.81 -22.85
CA ASP A 34 -17.95 22.49 -23.49
C ASP A 34 -19.31 21.92 -23.92
N ASP A 35 -19.40 21.38 -25.13
CA ASP A 35 -20.63 20.87 -25.76
C ASP A 35 -21.04 19.47 -25.26
N GLY A 36 -20.32 18.93 -24.26
CA GLY A 36 -20.51 17.57 -23.74
C GLY A 36 -20.10 16.47 -24.74
N SER A 37 -19.31 16.79 -25.77
CA SER A 37 -18.86 15.81 -26.76
C SER A 37 -17.88 14.77 -26.18
N PRO A 38 -17.99 13.51 -26.60
CA PRO A 38 -17.07 12.44 -26.19
C PRO A 38 -15.62 12.77 -26.55
N LEU A 39 -14.67 12.13 -25.85
CA LEU A 39 -13.29 12.10 -26.32
C LEU A 39 -13.20 11.25 -27.60
N LYS A 40 -12.63 11.80 -28.67
CA LYS A 40 -12.46 11.06 -29.94
C LYS A 40 -11.60 9.81 -29.77
N SER A 41 -10.47 9.93 -29.06
CA SER A 41 -9.58 8.81 -28.80
C SER A 41 -8.64 9.09 -27.63
N ILE A 42 -8.05 8.02 -27.09
CA ILE A 42 -7.00 8.08 -26.08
C ILE A 42 -5.76 7.31 -26.55
N ASN A 43 -4.57 7.78 -26.15
CA ASN A 43 -3.27 7.20 -26.54
C ASN A 43 -2.46 6.70 -25.34
N PHE A 44 -3.08 6.61 -24.16
CA PHE A 44 -2.38 6.19 -22.94
C PHE A 44 -1.89 4.75 -23.01
N PHE A 45 -2.54 3.91 -23.83
CA PHE A 45 -2.30 2.46 -23.89
C PHE A 45 -1.44 2.01 -25.08
N ASP A 46 -0.81 2.93 -25.80
CA ASP A 46 -0.03 2.64 -27.01
C ASP A 46 1.15 1.67 -26.78
N HIS A 47 1.59 1.56 -25.53
CA HIS A 47 2.71 0.72 -25.10
C HIS A 47 2.28 -0.54 -24.37
N LEU A 48 1.00 -0.67 -24.03
CA LEU A 48 0.50 -1.77 -23.21
C LEU A 48 0.55 -3.07 -24.00
N GLU A 49 1.24 -4.06 -23.47
CA GLU A 49 1.47 -5.38 -24.08
C GLU A 49 0.75 -6.49 -23.33
N GLU A 50 0.57 -6.38 -22.02
CA GLU A 50 0.06 -7.45 -21.15
C GLU A 50 -0.84 -6.92 -20.04
N ILE A 51 -1.95 -7.62 -19.77
CA ILE A 51 -2.83 -7.39 -18.62
C ILE A 51 -2.92 -8.69 -17.81
N ARG A 52 -2.63 -8.65 -16.51
CA ARG A 52 -2.66 -9.85 -15.65
C ARG A 52 -4.05 -10.18 -15.13
N GLY A 53 -4.78 -9.18 -14.64
CA GLY A 53 -6.17 -9.34 -14.22
C GLY A 53 -7.13 -9.19 -15.40
N SER A 54 -8.16 -8.39 -15.20
CA SER A 54 -9.24 -8.13 -16.17
C SER A 54 -9.12 -6.78 -16.86
N LEU A 55 -9.63 -6.67 -18.08
CA LEU A 55 -9.88 -5.40 -18.77
C LEU A 55 -11.36 -5.03 -18.62
N ILE A 56 -11.63 -3.93 -17.92
CA ILE A 56 -12.98 -3.44 -17.61
C ILE A 56 -13.18 -2.10 -18.32
N ILE A 57 -14.22 -1.99 -19.16
CA ILE A 57 -14.63 -0.76 -19.83
C ILE A 57 -16.11 -0.52 -19.50
N TYR A 58 -16.39 0.47 -18.65
CA TYR A 58 -17.73 0.70 -18.12
C TYR A 58 -18.08 2.19 -18.09
N ARG A 59 -19.19 2.58 -18.74
CA ARG A 59 -19.61 4.00 -18.80
C ARG A 59 -18.48 4.95 -19.22
N ALA A 60 -17.81 4.62 -20.31
CA ALA A 60 -16.75 5.45 -20.88
C ALA A 60 -17.29 6.35 -22.01
N ASN A 61 -17.17 7.67 -21.85
CA ASN A 61 -17.53 8.66 -22.86
C ASN A 61 -16.38 8.91 -23.86
N ILE A 62 -15.91 7.84 -24.50
CA ILE A 62 -14.79 7.83 -25.46
C ILE A 62 -15.24 7.13 -26.73
N GLU A 63 -14.99 7.69 -27.92
CA GLU A 63 -15.41 7.07 -29.19
C GLU A 63 -14.51 5.89 -29.61
N LYS A 64 -13.19 6.03 -29.44
CA LYS A 64 -12.20 5.04 -29.86
C LYS A 64 -11.18 4.76 -28.76
N ILE A 65 -11.09 3.51 -28.34
CA ILE A 65 -10.09 3.02 -27.39
C ILE A 65 -9.18 2.05 -28.13
N SER A 66 -7.87 2.27 -28.10
CA SER A 66 -6.91 1.43 -28.82
C SER A 66 -5.82 0.89 -27.89
N PHE A 67 -5.55 -0.40 -28.05
CA PHE A 67 -4.47 -1.15 -27.40
C PHE A 67 -3.61 -1.80 -28.51
N PRO A 68 -2.81 -1.00 -29.22
CA PRO A 68 -2.16 -1.43 -30.46
C PRO A 68 -1.07 -2.49 -30.26
N LYS A 69 -0.63 -2.74 -29.02
CA LYS A 69 0.41 -3.73 -28.68
C LYS A 69 -0.06 -4.80 -27.69
N LEU A 70 -1.30 -4.77 -27.24
CA LEU A 70 -1.80 -5.72 -26.24
C LEU A 70 -1.87 -7.11 -26.86
N ARG A 71 -1.11 -8.06 -26.32
CA ARG A 71 -0.97 -9.43 -26.84
C ARG A 71 -1.72 -10.46 -26.04
N VAL A 72 -1.84 -10.25 -24.74
CA VAL A 72 -2.40 -11.22 -23.79
C VAL A 72 -3.18 -10.55 -22.66
N ILE A 73 -4.30 -11.17 -22.30
CA ILE A 73 -4.99 -10.97 -21.03
C ILE A 73 -4.95 -12.30 -20.27
N TYR A 74 -4.27 -12.33 -19.13
CA TYR A 74 -4.11 -13.57 -18.37
C TYR A 74 -5.39 -13.95 -17.61
N GLY A 75 -6.11 -12.99 -17.03
CA GLY A 75 -7.29 -13.28 -16.22
C GLY A 75 -6.94 -14.04 -14.94
N ASP A 76 -5.80 -13.74 -14.31
CA ASP A 76 -5.44 -14.28 -13.00
C ASP A 76 -6.42 -13.77 -11.91
N GLU A 77 -6.95 -12.55 -12.12
CA GLU A 77 -8.02 -11.94 -11.36
C GLU A 77 -9.16 -11.58 -12.32
N THR A 78 -10.35 -12.15 -12.11
CA THR A 78 -11.53 -11.93 -12.95
C THR A 78 -12.52 -10.98 -12.31
N PHE A 79 -13.14 -10.10 -13.10
CA PHE A 79 -14.28 -9.30 -12.65
C PHE A 79 -15.55 -10.14 -12.77
N HIS A 80 -16.04 -10.63 -11.63
CA HIS A 80 -16.93 -11.79 -11.58
C HIS A 80 -16.24 -12.99 -12.25
N ASP A 81 -16.77 -13.47 -13.37
CA ASP A 81 -16.18 -14.58 -14.16
C ASP A 81 -15.53 -14.09 -15.46
N TYR A 82 -15.40 -12.76 -15.64
CA TYR A 82 -14.97 -12.16 -16.90
C TYR A 82 -13.58 -11.54 -16.81
N SER A 83 -12.73 -11.85 -17.79
CA SER A 83 -11.43 -11.19 -17.97
C SER A 83 -11.49 -10.04 -18.98
N LEU A 84 -12.54 -9.98 -19.80
CA LEU A 84 -12.90 -8.82 -20.60
C LEU A 84 -14.36 -8.45 -20.33
N TYR A 85 -14.57 -7.32 -19.68
CA TYR A 85 -15.87 -6.83 -19.27
C TYR A 85 -16.15 -5.46 -19.91
N ILE A 86 -17.10 -5.39 -20.84
CA ILE A 86 -17.46 -4.16 -21.54
C ILE A 86 -18.97 -3.93 -21.42
N HIS A 87 -19.37 -2.97 -20.60
CA HIS A 87 -20.79 -2.75 -20.28
C HIS A 87 -21.20 -1.27 -20.25
N LYS A 88 -22.40 -0.98 -20.75
CA LYS A 88 -23.04 0.36 -20.69
C LYS A 88 -22.21 1.49 -21.28
N ASN A 89 -21.55 1.26 -22.42
CA ASN A 89 -20.83 2.32 -23.13
C ASN A 89 -21.67 2.86 -24.29
N GLU A 90 -22.28 4.02 -24.11
CA GLU A 90 -23.15 4.63 -25.13
C GLU A 90 -22.40 5.24 -26.32
N LYS A 91 -21.15 5.66 -26.09
CA LYS A 91 -20.36 6.45 -27.04
C LYS A 91 -19.16 5.71 -27.62
N VAL A 92 -18.78 4.55 -27.07
CA VAL A 92 -17.67 3.74 -27.59
C VAL A 92 -18.10 3.04 -28.88
N HIS A 93 -17.41 3.38 -29.97
CA HIS A 93 -17.63 2.81 -31.30
C HIS A 93 -16.61 1.72 -31.63
N GLU A 94 -15.33 1.96 -31.32
CA GLU A 94 -14.20 1.10 -31.68
C GLU A 94 -13.35 0.77 -30.43
N VAL A 95 -13.13 -0.52 -30.18
CA VAL A 95 -12.14 -1.03 -29.22
C VAL A 95 -11.14 -1.89 -29.98
N ILE A 96 -9.92 -1.36 -30.17
CA ILE A 96 -8.95 -1.94 -31.09
C ILE A 96 -7.86 -2.70 -30.34
N MET A 97 -7.84 -4.02 -30.49
CA MET A 97 -6.86 -4.92 -29.87
C MET A 97 -6.21 -5.82 -30.94
N LYS A 98 -5.68 -5.20 -32.00
CA LYS A 98 -5.18 -5.91 -33.20
C LYS A 98 -4.04 -6.91 -32.96
N GLU A 99 -3.30 -6.75 -31.87
CA GLU A 99 -2.22 -7.66 -31.47
C GLU A 99 -2.68 -8.72 -30.47
N LEU A 100 -3.93 -8.69 -30.01
CA LEU A 100 -4.43 -9.63 -29.01
C LEU A 100 -4.55 -11.02 -29.61
N ARG A 101 -3.88 -11.98 -28.98
CA ARG A 101 -3.80 -13.36 -29.46
C ARG A 101 -4.41 -14.36 -28.49
N VAL A 102 -4.47 -14.02 -27.21
CA VAL A 102 -4.96 -14.96 -26.20
C VAL A 102 -5.57 -14.27 -24.99
N ILE A 103 -6.71 -14.79 -24.57
CA ILE A 103 -7.31 -14.55 -23.24
C ILE A 103 -7.23 -15.89 -22.50
N ARG A 104 -6.32 -16.00 -21.52
CA ARG A 104 -5.97 -17.27 -20.89
C ARG A 104 -7.09 -17.81 -20.01
N ASN A 105 -7.59 -16.99 -19.10
CA ASN A 105 -8.67 -17.33 -18.17
C ASN A 105 -9.78 -16.28 -18.24
N GLY A 106 -10.95 -16.60 -17.69
CA GLY A 106 -12.12 -15.73 -17.65
C GLY A 106 -12.88 -15.66 -18.98
N SER A 107 -14.20 -15.49 -18.89
CA SER A 107 -15.09 -15.31 -20.04
C SER A 107 -15.05 -13.87 -20.56
N VAL A 108 -15.74 -13.60 -21.66
CA VAL A 108 -15.89 -12.27 -22.25
C VAL A 108 -17.35 -11.83 -22.18
N THR A 109 -17.59 -10.58 -21.79
CA THR A 109 -18.94 -9.99 -21.82
C THR A 109 -18.95 -8.62 -22.47
N ILE A 110 -19.88 -8.42 -23.40
CA ILE A 110 -20.06 -7.20 -24.20
C ILE A 110 -21.54 -6.86 -24.25
N ILE A 111 -22.01 -6.13 -23.24
CA ILE A 111 -23.43 -5.88 -23.00
C ILE A 111 -23.77 -4.39 -23.09
N ASP A 112 -24.92 -4.03 -23.65
CA ASP A 112 -25.46 -2.66 -23.65
C ASP A 112 -24.50 -1.59 -24.21
N ASN A 113 -23.78 -1.90 -25.29
CA ASN A 113 -22.88 -0.96 -25.97
C ASN A 113 -23.40 -0.62 -27.38
N PRO A 114 -24.47 0.19 -27.53
CA PRO A 114 -25.30 0.23 -28.75
C PRO A 114 -24.56 0.53 -30.06
N LYS A 115 -23.37 1.13 -30.01
CA LYS A 115 -22.55 1.55 -31.16
C LYS A 115 -21.30 0.69 -31.39
N MET A 116 -21.12 -0.42 -30.67
CA MET A 116 -19.90 -1.23 -30.67
C MET A 116 -19.87 -2.27 -31.79
N CYS A 117 -19.87 -1.81 -33.04
CA CYS A 117 -20.19 -2.65 -34.19
C CYS A 117 -19.14 -3.71 -34.54
N TYR A 118 -17.85 -3.40 -34.39
CA TYR A 118 -16.78 -4.32 -34.79
C TYR A 118 -16.57 -5.42 -33.76
N LEU A 119 -16.30 -5.05 -32.51
CA LEU A 119 -15.99 -6.01 -31.45
C LEU A 119 -17.12 -7.01 -31.18
N ALA A 120 -18.37 -6.56 -31.25
CA ALA A 120 -19.55 -7.38 -30.94
C ALA A 120 -19.88 -8.43 -32.02
N ASP A 121 -19.47 -8.24 -33.27
CA ASP A 121 -19.94 -9.06 -34.42
C ASP A 121 -18.83 -9.53 -35.38
N LYS A 122 -17.69 -8.82 -35.44
CA LYS A 122 -16.63 -9.05 -36.44
C LYS A 122 -15.39 -9.75 -35.90
N ILE A 123 -15.40 -10.20 -34.64
CA ILE A 123 -14.30 -10.95 -34.03
C ILE A 123 -14.63 -12.44 -33.99
N ASP A 124 -13.65 -13.26 -34.35
CA ASP A 124 -13.67 -14.70 -34.09
C ASP A 124 -13.05 -15.00 -32.73
N TRP A 125 -13.90 -15.18 -31.72
CA TRP A 125 -13.44 -15.45 -30.36
C TRP A 125 -12.79 -16.83 -30.20
N GLY A 126 -13.04 -17.77 -31.12
CA GLY A 126 -12.42 -19.10 -31.10
C GLY A 126 -10.90 -19.06 -31.34
N GLU A 127 -10.40 -17.98 -31.93
CA GLU A 127 -8.98 -17.69 -32.11
C GLU A 127 -8.33 -17.11 -30.85
N ILE A 128 -9.10 -16.51 -29.94
CA ILE A 128 -8.59 -15.70 -28.82
C ILE A 128 -8.75 -16.43 -27.48
N LEU A 129 -9.89 -17.06 -27.21
CA LEU A 129 -10.11 -17.75 -25.96
C LEU A 129 -9.17 -18.97 -25.86
N HIS A 130 -8.49 -19.12 -24.73
CA HIS A 130 -7.54 -20.21 -24.55
C HIS A 130 -8.23 -21.58 -24.50
N ASN A 131 -9.36 -21.68 -23.83
CA ASN A 131 -10.18 -22.88 -23.76
C ASN A 131 -11.66 -22.59 -24.12
N ASN A 132 -12.04 -22.93 -25.36
CA ASN A 132 -13.39 -22.74 -25.89
C ASN A 132 -14.44 -23.67 -25.24
N GLU A 133 -14.05 -24.68 -24.47
CA GLU A 133 -14.99 -25.57 -23.77
C GLU A 133 -15.48 -24.96 -22.46
N THR A 134 -14.66 -24.14 -21.81
CA THR A 134 -14.95 -23.57 -20.49
C THR A 134 -15.19 -22.07 -20.52
N GLN A 135 -14.56 -21.34 -21.45
CA GLN A 135 -14.76 -19.89 -21.59
C GLN A 135 -15.90 -19.60 -22.55
N THR A 136 -16.71 -18.59 -22.22
CA THR A 136 -17.86 -18.19 -23.03
C THR A 136 -17.76 -16.71 -23.43
N VAL A 137 -18.53 -16.34 -24.46
CA VAL A 137 -18.69 -14.96 -24.89
C VAL A 137 -20.17 -14.60 -24.86
N SER A 138 -20.52 -13.61 -24.05
CA SER A 138 -21.88 -13.07 -23.98
C SER A 138 -21.95 -11.69 -24.64
N VAL A 139 -22.78 -11.57 -25.69
CA VAL A 139 -22.99 -10.31 -26.40
C VAL A 139 -24.48 -10.01 -26.45
N SER A 140 -24.91 -8.87 -25.91
CA SER A 140 -26.31 -8.44 -25.96
C SER A 140 -26.42 -6.92 -26.05
N ASN A 141 -27.39 -6.41 -26.80
CA ASN A 141 -27.64 -4.97 -27.02
C ASN A 141 -26.44 -4.12 -27.50
N SER A 142 -25.35 -4.75 -27.95
CA SER A 142 -24.08 -4.08 -28.28
C SER A 142 -23.89 -3.75 -29.76
N HIS A 143 -24.89 -4.05 -30.60
CA HIS A 143 -24.86 -3.74 -32.04
C HIS A 143 -26.14 -3.06 -32.54
N LYS A 144 -27.00 -2.58 -31.63
CA LYS A 144 -28.34 -2.08 -31.97
C LYS A 144 -28.34 -0.93 -32.98
N GLN A 145 -27.34 -0.05 -32.94
CA GLN A 145 -27.20 1.10 -33.86
C GLN A 145 -26.24 0.81 -35.03
N CYS A 146 -25.84 -0.44 -35.21
CA CYS A 146 -24.91 -0.85 -36.27
C CYS A 146 -25.60 -1.30 -37.55
N TYR A 147 -26.92 -1.20 -37.61
CA TYR A 147 -27.74 -1.60 -38.75
C TYR A 147 -28.63 -0.44 -39.19
N ASN A 148 -28.72 -0.24 -40.50
CA ASN A 148 -29.65 0.69 -41.13
C ASN A 148 -30.48 -0.10 -42.16
N ASN A 149 -31.80 -0.09 -42.03
CA ASN A 149 -32.71 -0.89 -42.86
C ASN A 149 -32.35 -2.39 -42.98
N GLY A 150 -31.77 -2.97 -41.92
CA GLY A 150 -31.37 -4.38 -41.88
C GLY A 150 -29.97 -4.67 -42.46
N GLU A 151 -29.30 -3.69 -43.07
CA GLU A 151 -27.92 -3.82 -43.52
C GLU A 151 -26.94 -3.30 -42.47
N SER A 152 -25.84 -4.03 -42.27
CA SER A 152 -24.77 -3.58 -41.38
C SER A 152 -24.11 -2.31 -41.94
N VAL A 153 -24.11 -1.24 -41.15
CA VAL A 153 -23.55 0.08 -41.51
C VAL A 153 -22.02 0.07 -41.49
N THR A 154 -21.41 -0.92 -40.82
CA THR A 154 -19.96 -1.04 -40.63
C THR A 154 -19.43 -2.31 -41.27
N LYS A 155 -18.51 -2.16 -42.21
CA LYS A 155 -17.78 -3.26 -42.85
C LYS A 155 -16.30 -3.18 -42.47
N CYS A 156 -15.68 -4.35 -42.29
CA CYS A 156 -14.23 -4.43 -42.20
C CYS A 156 -13.58 -3.95 -43.50
N HIS A 157 -12.34 -3.47 -43.41
CA HIS A 157 -11.53 -3.25 -44.59
C HIS A 157 -11.37 -4.55 -45.40
N GLU A 158 -11.29 -4.45 -46.73
CA GLU A 158 -11.29 -5.60 -47.64
C GLU A 158 -10.16 -6.60 -47.34
N LYS A 159 -8.99 -6.10 -46.91
CA LYS A 159 -7.83 -6.92 -46.51
C LYS A 159 -8.07 -7.81 -45.28
N CYS A 160 -9.09 -7.51 -44.48
CA CYS A 160 -9.33 -8.22 -43.22
C CYS A 160 -10.21 -9.47 -43.39
N ASN A 161 -10.67 -9.78 -44.62
CA ASN A 161 -11.50 -10.95 -44.90
C ASN A 161 -12.70 -11.09 -43.94
N GLY A 162 -13.30 -9.96 -43.55
CA GLY A 162 -14.47 -9.90 -42.68
C GLY A 162 -14.22 -9.99 -41.18
N LYS A 163 -12.97 -10.18 -40.72
CA LYS A 163 -12.63 -10.23 -39.28
C LYS A 163 -11.73 -9.06 -38.86
N CYS A 164 -12.25 -8.14 -38.03
CA CYS A 164 -11.53 -6.92 -37.69
C CYS A 164 -11.99 -6.29 -36.36
N TRP A 165 -11.09 -5.54 -35.75
CA TRP A 165 -11.31 -4.76 -34.54
C TRP A 165 -11.84 -3.34 -34.81
N GLY A 166 -11.73 -2.87 -36.04
CA GLY A 166 -12.10 -1.51 -36.46
C GLY A 166 -12.11 -1.35 -37.97
N LYS A 167 -12.40 -0.12 -38.44
CA LYS A 167 -12.49 0.19 -39.87
C LYS A 167 -11.16 0.26 -40.61
N GLY A 168 -10.04 0.41 -39.89
CA GLY A 168 -8.75 0.64 -40.50
C GLY A 168 -8.22 -0.58 -41.24
N GLU A 169 -7.41 -0.31 -42.27
CA GLU A 169 -6.74 -1.36 -43.05
C GLU A 169 -5.86 -2.29 -42.21
N ASN A 170 -5.29 -1.77 -41.11
CA ASN A 170 -4.40 -2.50 -40.21
C ASN A 170 -5.10 -2.99 -38.93
N ASP A 171 -6.43 -2.90 -38.86
CA ASP A 171 -7.22 -3.31 -37.70
C ASP A 171 -7.77 -4.74 -37.85
N CYS A 172 -7.21 -5.52 -38.77
CA CYS A 172 -7.62 -6.90 -39.00
C CYS A 172 -7.31 -7.81 -37.79
N GLN A 173 -8.18 -8.78 -37.54
CA GLN A 173 -7.90 -9.82 -36.54
C GLN A 173 -6.84 -10.79 -37.08
N LYS A 174 -5.84 -11.13 -36.25
CA LYS A 174 -4.84 -12.14 -36.59
C LYS A 174 -5.39 -13.55 -36.31
N VAL A 175 -5.56 -14.33 -37.37
CA VAL A 175 -5.90 -15.76 -37.28
C VAL A 175 -4.60 -16.56 -37.13
N TYR A 176 -4.56 -17.48 -36.17
CA TYR A 176 -3.38 -18.33 -35.95
C TYR A 176 -3.71 -19.73 -35.45
N ARG A 177 -4.82 -19.93 -34.74
CA ARG A 177 -5.14 -21.19 -34.06
C ARG A 177 -5.79 -22.19 -34.99
N SER A 178 -6.83 -21.79 -35.73
CA SER A 178 -7.52 -22.65 -36.69
C SER A 178 -6.65 -23.12 -37.85
N VAL A 179 -5.58 -22.39 -38.16
CA VAL A 179 -4.62 -22.73 -39.22
C VAL A 179 -3.51 -23.66 -38.74
N CYS A 180 -3.43 -23.95 -37.43
CA CYS A 180 -2.40 -24.82 -36.88
C CYS A 180 -2.58 -26.29 -37.25
N PRO A 181 -1.49 -27.03 -37.46
CA PRO A 181 -1.53 -28.48 -37.54
C PRO A 181 -2.13 -29.08 -36.28
N LYS A 182 -2.98 -30.11 -36.41
CA LYS A 182 -3.73 -30.70 -35.28
C LYS A 182 -2.86 -31.23 -34.12
N PHE A 183 -1.61 -31.59 -34.39
CA PHE A 183 -0.66 -32.07 -33.37
C PHE A 183 0.07 -30.94 -32.65
N CYS A 184 -0.02 -29.70 -33.15
CA CYS A 184 0.50 -28.52 -32.46
C CYS A 184 -0.59 -27.93 -31.56
N SER A 185 -0.23 -27.56 -30.32
CA SER A 185 -1.09 -26.74 -29.49
C SER A 185 -1.19 -25.30 -30.02
N GLN A 186 -0.07 -24.79 -30.53
CA GLN A 186 0.10 -23.44 -31.07
C GLN A 186 1.16 -23.49 -32.18
N CYS A 187 1.08 -22.57 -33.14
CA CYS A 187 1.97 -22.57 -34.30
C CYS A 187 2.25 -21.16 -34.83
N PHE A 188 3.19 -21.08 -35.76
CA PHE A 188 3.51 -19.91 -36.58
C PHE A 188 3.74 -20.32 -38.03
N PHE A 189 3.61 -19.38 -38.97
CA PHE A 189 3.94 -19.62 -40.37
C PHE A 189 5.42 -19.32 -40.62
N SER A 190 6.18 -20.33 -41.02
CA SER A 190 7.60 -20.18 -41.35
C SER A 190 7.76 -19.78 -42.81
N ASN A 191 8.28 -18.56 -43.05
CA ASN A 191 8.58 -18.09 -44.40
C ASN A 191 9.68 -18.93 -45.08
N PHE A 192 10.52 -19.62 -44.31
CA PHE A 192 11.58 -20.47 -44.85
C PHE A 192 11.03 -21.80 -45.37
N THR A 193 10.18 -22.48 -44.60
CA THR A 193 9.61 -23.77 -44.99
C THR A 193 8.28 -23.64 -45.75
N GLN A 194 7.72 -22.43 -45.82
CA GLN A 194 6.40 -22.14 -46.42
C GLN A 194 5.28 -23.00 -45.78
N SER A 195 5.41 -23.29 -44.49
CA SER A 195 4.49 -24.17 -43.75
C SER A 195 4.27 -23.69 -42.32
N TYR A 196 3.19 -24.18 -41.69
CA TYR A 196 2.95 -23.94 -40.27
C TYR A 196 3.75 -24.90 -39.40
N GLU A 197 4.49 -24.36 -38.45
CA GLU A 197 5.34 -25.11 -37.52
C GLU A 197 4.91 -24.89 -36.07
N CYS A 198 5.07 -25.89 -35.22
CA CYS A 198 4.69 -25.78 -33.82
C CYS A 198 5.58 -24.77 -33.07
N CYS A 199 4.96 -24.02 -32.17
CA CYS A 199 5.67 -23.19 -31.20
C CYS A 199 6.31 -24.04 -30.09
N ASP A 200 7.22 -23.41 -29.34
CA ASP A 200 7.71 -23.97 -28.09
C ASP A 200 6.56 -24.20 -27.09
N SER A 201 6.64 -25.27 -26.29
CA SER A 201 5.63 -25.59 -25.28
C SER A 201 5.48 -24.53 -24.20
N SER A 202 6.50 -23.70 -23.97
CA SER A 202 6.46 -22.60 -23.00
C SER A 202 5.70 -21.36 -23.53
N CYS A 203 5.28 -21.34 -24.79
CA CYS A 203 4.56 -20.22 -25.41
C CYS A 203 3.05 -20.21 -25.09
N LEU A 204 2.47 -19.01 -25.12
CA LEU A 204 1.05 -18.73 -24.99
C LEU A 204 0.62 -17.70 -26.07
N GLY A 205 -0.44 -18.01 -26.83
CA GLY A 205 -0.96 -17.15 -27.90
C GLY A 205 -0.23 -17.25 -29.25
N GLY A 206 0.62 -18.26 -29.42
CA GLY A 206 1.47 -18.47 -30.58
C GLY A 206 2.89 -17.95 -30.36
N CYS A 207 3.64 -17.91 -31.46
CA CYS A 207 5.03 -17.47 -31.51
C CYS A 207 5.31 -16.81 -32.87
N PHE A 208 6.46 -16.15 -32.98
CA PHE A 208 6.94 -15.53 -34.20
C PHE A 208 7.97 -16.40 -34.94
N ASP A 209 8.65 -17.29 -34.21
CA ASP A 209 9.64 -18.25 -34.72
C ASP A 209 9.80 -19.40 -33.68
N ARG A 210 10.70 -20.34 -33.95
CA ARG A 210 11.05 -21.45 -33.05
C ARG A 210 11.73 -20.94 -31.77
N GLY A 211 11.56 -21.72 -30.70
CA GLY A 211 12.27 -21.52 -29.44
C GLY A 211 11.52 -20.62 -28.44
N PRO A 212 11.94 -20.65 -27.17
CA PRO A 212 11.22 -20.06 -26.04
C PRO A 212 11.27 -18.52 -26.00
N ASN A 213 12.16 -17.89 -26.78
CA ASN A 213 12.36 -16.45 -26.84
C ASN A 213 11.50 -15.74 -27.90
N ASN A 214 10.80 -16.53 -28.73
CA ASN A 214 9.98 -16.04 -29.84
C ASN A 214 8.48 -16.12 -29.55
N CYS A 215 8.08 -16.39 -28.31
CA CYS A 215 6.69 -16.49 -27.93
C CYS A 215 5.96 -15.14 -28.00
N VAL A 216 4.66 -15.17 -28.30
CA VAL A 216 3.79 -13.98 -28.19
C VAL A 216 3.68 -13.54 -26.73
N ALA A 217 3.47 -14.50 -25.84
CA ALA A 217 3.53 -14.37 -24.39
C ALA A 217 4.03 -15.68 -23.76
N CYS A 218 4.52 -15.63 -22.53
CA CYS A 218 4.94 -16.83 -21.82
C CYS A 218 3.76 -17.48 -21.10
N SER A 219 3.68 -18.82 -21.18
CA SER A 219 2.66 -19.61 -20.51
C SER A 219 2.84 -19.65 -18.99
N LYS A 220 4.07 -19.55 -18.49
CA LYS A 220 4.39 -19.57 -17.05
C LYS A 220 5.20 -18.36 -16.65
N TYR A 221 6.51 -18.38 -16.94
CA TYR A 221 7.41 -17.29 -16.55
C TYR A 221 8.20 -16.78 -17.75
N GLU A 222 8.51 -15.49 -17.72
CA GLU A 222 9.47 -14.83 -18.60
C GLU A 222 10.74 -14.50 -17.81
N MET A 223 11.90 -14.80 -18.38
CA MET A 223 13.20 -14.49 -17.81
C MET A 223 14.14 -13.97 -18.90
N ASP A 224 14.50 -12.69 -18.81
CA ASP A 224 15.48 -12.04 -19.69
C ASP A 224 15.16 -12.21 -21.20
N GLY A 225 13.88 -12.30 -21.56
CA GLY A 225 13.35 -12.50 -22.92
C GLY A 225 12.88 -13.92 -23.24
N ASP A 226 13.26 -14.90 -22.42
CA ASP A 226 12.95 -16.31 -22.66
C ASP A 226 11.75 -16.78 -21.82
N CYS A 227 10.87 -17.58 -22.41
CA CYS A 227 9.83 -18.27 -21.64
C CYS A 227 10.38 -19.52 -20.96
N VAL A 228 10.22 -19.60 -19.65
CA VAL A 228 10.74 -20.69 -18.81
C VAL A 228 9.65 -21.31 -17.94
N ASP A 229 9.84 -22.57 -17.58
CA ASP A 229 8.88 -23.31 -16.74
C ASP A 229 8.94 -22.94 -15.27
N THR A 230 10.13 -22.60 -14.76
CA THR A 230 10.38 -22.21 -13.37
C THR A 230 11.47 -21.14 -13.30
N CYS A 231 11.36 -20.23 -12.33
CA CYS A 231 12.44 -19.30 -12.04
C CYS A 231 13.59 -20.02 -11.30
N PRO A 232 14.87 -19.73 -11.63
CA PRO A 232 16.00 -20.32 -10.94
C PRO A 232 15.97 -20.02 -9.43
N PRO A 233 16.13 -21.03 -8.55
CA PRO A 233 16.04 -20.83 -7.11
C PRO A 233 17.18 -19.95 -6.59
N ARG A 234 16.97 -19.22 -5.50
CA ARG A 234 17.98 -18.31 -4.92
C ARG A 234 19.09 -19.05 -4.19
N LYS A 235 18.88 -20.31 -3.84
CA LYS A 235 19.88 -21.17 -3.21
C LYS A 235 20.01 -22.48 -3.98
N VAL A 236 21.23 -22.96 -4.14
CA VAL A 236 21.54 -24.23 -4.80
C VAL A 236 22.37 -25.11 -3.88
N PHE A 237 22.20 -26.43 -3.98
CA PHE A 237 22.95 -27.38 -3.18
C PHE A 237 24.39 -27.49 -3.70
N ASN A 238 25.36 -27.21 -2.83
CA ASN A 238 26.76 -27.39 -3.12
C ASN A 238 27.22 -28.77 -2.64
N HIS A 239 27.51 -29.67 -3.58
CA HIS A 239 27.93 -31.04 -3.30
C HIS A 239 29.25 -31.15 -2.53
N LYS A 240 30.16 -30.17 -2.62
CA LYS A 240 31.44 -30.20 -1.88
C LYS A 240 31.25 -29.87 -0.41
N SER A 241 30.40 -28.89 -0.10
CA SER A 241 30.15 -28.47 1.29
C SER A 241 28.95 -29.17 1.93
N GLY A 242 28.11 -29.86 1.16
CA GLY A 242 26.86 -30.46 1.64
C GLY A 242 25.83 -29.44 2.13
N ARG A 243 25.90 -28.20 1.62
CA ARG A 243 25.10 -27.06 2.12
C ARG A 243 24.44 -26.32 0.97
N LEU A 244 23.32 -25.67 1.25
CA LEU A 244 22.73 -24.68 0.35
C LEU A 244 23.60 -23.43 0.35
N VAL A 245 23.98 -22.96 -0.84
CA VAL A 245 24.74 -21.72 -1.05
C VAL A 245 23.94 -20.79 -1.96
N PRO A 246 24.16 -19.46 -1.88
CA PRO A 246 23.52 -18.51 -2.79
C PRO A 246 23.77 -18.88 -4.25
N ASN A 247 22.70 -18.86 -5.05
CA ASN A 247 22.76 -19.05 -6.49
C ASN A 247 22.99 -17.68 -7.17
N PRO A 248 24.13 -17.47 -7.86
CA PRO A 248 24.38 -16.21 -8.59
C PRO A 248 23.31 -15.91 -9.66
N ASN A 249 22.67 -16.95 -10.21
CA ASN A 249 21.61 -16.81 -11.20
C ASN A 249 20.20 -16.86 -10.60
N GLY A 250 20.08 -16.89 -9.27
CA GLY A 250 18.80 -16.98 -8.59
C GLY A 250 17.89 -15.80 -8.88
N ARG A 251 16.60 -16.09 -9.11
CA ARG A 251 15.56 -15.10 -9.41
C ARG A 251 14.42 -15.24 -8.40
N TYR A 252 13.73 -14.13 -8.15
CA TYR A 252 12.44 -14.14 -7.48
C TYR A 252 11.33 -14.31 -8.52
N GLN A 253 10.28 -15.03 -8.14
CA GLN A 253 9.04 -15.09 -8.90
C GLN A 253 8.22 -13.83 -8.59
N ASN A 254 8.00 -12.98 -9.59
CA ASN A 254 7.11 -11.84 -9.50
C ASN A 254 6.00 -11.99 -10.53
N GLY A 255 4.88 -12.60 -10.13
CA GLY A 255 3.84 -13.03 -11.07
C GLY A 255 4.40 -14.03 -12.09
N ASN A 256 4.39 -13.66 -13.37
CA ASN A 256 4.87 -14.44 -14.51
C ASN A 256 6.28 -14.01 -14.94
N HIS A 257 7.04 -13.35 -14.08
CA HIS A 257 8.39 -12.90 -14.41
C HIS A 257 9.40 -13.38 -13.37
N CYS A 258 10.60 -13.70 -13.85
CA CYS A 258 11.74 -14.01 -13.02
C CYS A 258 12.61 -12.77 -12.86
N VAL A 259 12.51 -12.10 -11.71
CA VAL A 259 13.21 -10.83 -11.43
C VAL A 259 14.42 -11.05 -10.53
N LYS A 260 15.44 -10.19 -10.65
CA LYS A 260 16.63 -10.29 -9.79
C LYS A 260 16.36 -9.83 -8.35
N GLU A 261 15.48 -8.85 -8.22
CA GLU A 261 15.05 -8.25 -6.95
C GLU A 261 13.54 -8.01 -7.00
N CYS A 262 12.86 -8.18 -5.86
CA CYS A 262 11.45 -7.84 -5.77
C CYS A 262 11.25 -6.33 -5.81
N PRO A 263 10.26 -5.84 -6.59
CA PRO A 263 9.86 -4.43 -6.59
C PRO A 263 9.72 -3.87 -5.16
N PRO A 264 10.14 -2.62 -4.89
CA PRO A 264 10.18 -2.05 -3.53
C PRO A 264 8.88 -2.15 -2.73
N GLU A 265 7.74 -2.10 -3.42
CA GLU A 265 6.39 -2.17 -2.88
C GLU A 265 5.94 -3.58 -2.46
N LEU A 266 6.65 -4.62 -2.89
CA LEU A 266 6.34 -6.02 -2.56
C LEU A 266 7.19 -6.53 -1.39
N LEU A 267 6.72 -7.59 -0.74
CA LEU A 267 7.48 -8.36 0.23
C LEU A 267 8.13 -9.57 -0.43
N ILE A 268 9.08 -10.16 0.29
CA ILE A 268 9.81 -11.36 -0.08
C ILE A 268 9.35 -12.49 0.82
N GLU A 269 8.77 -13.52 0.24
CA GLU A 269 8.46 -14.76 0.92
C GLU A 269 9.14 -15.91 0.19
N ASN A 270 10.20 -16.46 0.80
CA ASN A 270 11.11 -17.41 0.14
C ASN A 270 11.69 -16.82 -1.16
N ASP A 271 11.40 -17.45 -2.30
CA ASP A 271 11.86 -17.03 -3.64
C ASP A 271 10.71 -16.34 -4.43
N VAL A 272 9.69 -15.82 -3.75
CA VAL A 272 8.49 -15.20 -4.37
C VAL A 272 8.29 -13.77 -3.85
N CYS A 273 7.92 -12.87 -4.76
CA CYS A 273 7.48 -11.52 -4.41
C CYS A 273 5.97 -11.53 -4.13
N VAL A 274 5.57 -11.17 -2.91
CA VAL A 274 4.17 -11.22 -2.46
C VAL A 274 3.71 -9.84 -1.98
N ARG A 275 2.42 -9.53 -2.13
CA ARG A 275 1.84 -8.30 -1.56
C ARG A 275 1.56 -8.45 -0.07
N HIS A 276 0.98 -9.58 0.31
CA HIS A 276 0.68 -9.95 1.69
C HIS A 276 1.42 -11.25 2.02
N CYS A 277 1.91 -11.37 3.25
CA CYS A 277 2.49 -12.62 3.70
C CYS A 277 1.42 -13.72 3.78
N SER A 278 1.84 -14.97 3.59
CA SER A 278 0.95 -16.12 3.78
C SER A 278 0.47 -16.21 5.24
N GLU A 279 -0.65 -16.90 5.45
CA GLU A 279 -1.24 -17.07 6.79
C GLU A 279 -0.22 -17.60 7.81
N GLY A 280 -0.13 -16.95 8.98
CA GLY A 280 0.84 -17.28 10.04
C GLY A 280 2.23 -16.67 9.87
N LEU A 281 2.48 -15.98 8.76
CA LEU A 281 3.66 -15.15 8.53
C LEU A 281 3.29 -13.66 8.59
N TYR A 282 4.27 -12.83 8.91
CA TYR A 282 4.10 -11.37 8.93
C TYR A 282 5.39 -10.66 8.53
N TYR A 283 5.25 -9.38 8.21
CA TYR A 283 6.37 -8.48 7.97
C TYR A 283 6.41 -7.41 9.06
N ASP A 284 7.57 -7.26 9.69
CA ASP A 284 7.82 -6.18 10.64
C ASP A 284 8.24 -4.92 9.87
N ALA A 285 7.31 -3.97 9.73
CA ALA A 285 7.54 -2.71 9.02
C ALA A 285 8.66 -1.84 9.64
N ASN A 286 9.09 -2.13 10.87
CA ASN A 286 10.24 -1.48 11.51
C ASN A 286 11.59 -2.00 10.99
N LYS A 287 11.64 -3.19 10.39
CA LYS A 287 12.84 -3.77 9.79
C LYS A 287 13.03 -3.26 8.37
N GLU A 288 14.29 -3.04 7.99
CA GLU A 288 14.66 -2.69 6.61
C GLU A 288 14.48 -3.86 5.64
N VAL A 289 14.58 -5.10 6.14
CA VAL A 289 14.47 -6.32 5.34
C VAL A 289 13.00 -6.66 5.11
N ARG A 290 12.55 -6.62 3.86
CA ARG A 290 11.16 -6.87 3.43
C ARG A 290 10.79 -8.36 3.37
N GLU A 291 11.26 -9.16 4.33
CA GLU A 291 11.02 -10.61 4.37
C GLU A 291 9.85 -10.96 5.29
N CYS A 292 8.99 -11.89 4.83
CA CYS A 292 7.94 -12.49 5.64
C CYS A 292 8.54 -13.52 6.62
N GLU A 293 8.26 -13.36 7.90
CA GLU A 293 8.77 -14.19 8.98
C GLU A 293 7.65 -14.78 9.86
N LYS A 294 7.94 -15.86 10.58
CA LYS A 294 6.98 -16.46 11.51
C LYS A 294 6.78 -15.56 12.72
N CYS A 295 5.54 -15.44 13.16
CA CYS A 295 5.22 -14.68 14.36
C CYS A 295 5.83 -15.31 15.63
N ALA A 296 6.60 -14.52 16.35
CA ALA A 296 7.02 -14.82 17.72
C ALA A 296 5.83 -14.63 18.69
N PRO A 297 5.86 -15.17 19.93
CA PRO A 297 4.74 -15.10 20.87
C PRO A 297 4.27 -13.67 21.24
N ASN A 298 5.07 -12.63 20.98
CA ASN A 298 4.73 -11.21 21.25
C ASN A 298 4.54 -10.41 19.95
N CYS A 299 3.81 -10.96 18.98
CA CYS A 299 3.53 -10.25 17.73
C CYS A 299 2.40 -9.23 17.84
N PRO A 300 2.43 -8.15 17.03
CA PRO A 300 1.27 -7.28 16.86
C PRO A 300 0.08 -8.08 16.30
N LYS A 301 -1.13 -7.78 16.75
CA LYS A 301 -2.34 -8.34 16.13
C LYS A 301 -2.52 -7.73 14.73
N ILE A 302 -2.53 -8.60 13.72
CA ILE A 302 -2.68 -8.23 12.31
C ILE A 302 -4.14 -8.41 11.88
N CYS A 303 -4.69 -7.42 11.17
CA CYS A 303 -6.07 -7.43 10.74
C CYS A 303 -6.20 -7.00 9.29
N PHE A 304 -6.92 -7.80 8.50
CA PHE A 304 -7.06 -7.61 7.05
C PHE A 304 -8.27 -6.73 6.71
N VAL A 305 -8.06 -5.73 5.85
CA VAL A 305 -9.10 -4.78 5.40
C VAL A 305 -8.97 -4.54 3.90
N GLU A 306 -9.98 -4.95 3.14
CA GLU A 306 -9.99 -4.87 1.66
C GLU A 306 -11.04 -3.90 1.10
N HIS A 307 -11.96 -3.43 1.94
CA HIS A 307 -13.10 -2.59 1.54
C HIS A 307 -13.32 -1.46 2.55
N SER A 308 -14.21 -0.52 2.22
CA SER A 308 -14.59 0.57 3.13
C SER A 308 -15.06 0.08 4.48
N LEU A 309 -14.71 0.83 5.53
CA LEU A 309 -15.01 0.47 6.90
C LEU A 309 -16.52 0.61 7.18
N THR A 310 -17.16 -0.49 7.53
CA THR A 310 -18.51 -0.51 8.08
C THR A 310 -18.49 -0.64 9.60
N ARG A 311 -19.61 -0.33 10.25
CA ARG A 311 -19.78 -0.48 11.71
C ARG A 311 -19.50 -1.91 12.17
N GLU A 312 -19.88 -2.92 11.39
CA GLU A 312 -19.62 -4.33 11.69
C GLU A 312 -18.13 -4.62 11.62
N LYS A 313 -17.46 -4.19 10.53
CA LYS A 313 -16.04 -4.47 10.33
C LYS A 313 -15.15 -3.83 11.38
N LEU A 314 -15.52 -2.64 11.87
CA LEU A 314 -14.80 -1.96 12.95
C LEU A 314 -14.73 -2.81 14.24
N GLN A 315 -15.70 -3.69 14.51
CA GLN A 315 -15.65 -4.54 15.70
C GLN A 315 -14.52 -5.57 15.65
N ASP A 316 -14.22 -6.09 14.46
CA ASP A 316 -13.14 -7.06 14.23
C ASP A 316 -11.76 -6.42 14.45
N LEU A 317 -11.68 -5.09 14.32
CA LEU A 317 -10.43 -4.33 14.40
C LEU A 317 -9.94 -4.07 15.84
N ARG A 318 -10.64 -4.58 16.86
CA ARG A 318 -10.26 -4.35 18.26
C ARG A 318 -8.88 -4.89 18.58
N GLY A 319 -7.99 -4.01 19.05
CA GLY A 319 -6.64 -4.35 19.46
C GLY A 319 -5.71 -4.67 18.29
N CYS A 320 -6.09 -4.37 17.05
CA CYS A 320 -5.19 -4.51 15.90
C CYS A 320 -4.11 -3.43 15.98
N GLU A 321 -2.86 -3.86 15.81
CA GLU A 321 -1.69 -2.97 15.77
C GLU A 321 -1.19 -2.78 14.33
N LEU A 322 -1.42 -3.76 13.46
CA LEU A 322 -1.12 -3.68 12.04
C LEU A 322 -2.40 -3.94 11.22
N ILE A 323 -2.71 -2.99 10.33
CA ILE A 323 -3.74 -3.17 9.30
C ILE A 323 -3.04 -3.62 8.02
N GLU A 324 -3.41 -4.82 7.60
CA GLU A 324 -2.98 -5.42 6.34
C GLU A 324 -4.01 -5.08 5.27
N GLY A 325 -3.75 -4.00 4.51
CA GLY A 325 -4.69 -3.38 3.59
C GLY A 325 -4.81 -1.88 3.79
N HIS A 326 -5.96 -1.30 3.40
CA HIS A 326 -6.24 0.13 3.45
C HIS A 326 -7.36 0.48 4.43
N LEU A 327 -7.43 1.76 4.83
CA LEU A 327 -8.54 2.30 5.63
C LEU A 327 -9.29 3.35 4.81
N ILE A 328 -10.52 3.04 4.40
CA ILE A 328 -11.42 4.01 3.73
C ILE A 328 -12.56 4.36 4.71
N ILE A 329 -12.65 5.66 5.03
CA ILE A 329 -13.62 6.27 5.95
C ILE A 329 -14.42 7.32 5.18
N ASP A 330 -15.48 6.87 4.49
CA ASP A 330 -16.31 7.68 3.58
C ASP A 330 -17.82 7.58 3.85
N GLY A 331 -18.21 6.76 4.84
CA GLY A 331 -19.60 6.46 5.20
C GLY A 331 -20.08 7.07 6.52
N ASN A 332 -21.25 6.62 6.98
CA ASN A 332 -21.86 7.05 8.25
C ASN A 332 -21.30 6.26 9.45
N VAL A 333 -20.00 6.44 9.71
CA VAL A 333 -19.34 5.92 10.91
C VAL A 333 -19.17 7.06 11.93
N THR A 334 -19.30 6.74 13.22
CA THR A 334 -19.16 7.74 14.28
C THR A 334 -17.75 7.73 14.84
N TYR A 335 -17.29 8.88 15.35
CA TYR A 335 -16.00 8.99 16.03
C TYR A 335 -15.81 7.94 17.15
N LYS A 336 -16.89 7.62 17.88
CA LYS A 336 -16.88 6.62 18.96
C LYS A 336 -16.56 5.22 18.44
N GLU A 337 -17.00 4.87 17.25
CA GLU A 337 -16.73 3.56 16.64
C GLU A 337 -15.29 3.48 16.12
N LEU A 338 -14.79 4.59 15.58
CA LEU A 338 -13.42 4.68 15.07
C LEU A 338 -12.36 4.57 16.17
N LYS A 339 -12.70 4.81 17.45
CA LYS A 339 -11.78 4.63 18.59
C LYS A 339 -11.15 3.24 18.66
N VAL A 340 -11.75 2.24 18.03
CA VAL A 340 -11.16 0.91 17.90
C VAL A 340 -9.78 0.93 17.21
N LEU A 341 -9.55 1.91 16.34
CA LEU A 341 -8.31 2.11 15.60
C LEU A 341 -7.20 2.74 16.44
N GLU A 342 -7.46 3.12 17.70
CA GLU A 342 -6.46 3.77 18.55
C GLU A 342 -5.26 2.85 18.81
N SER A 343 -5.42 1.52 18.74
CA SER A 343 -4.30 0.58 18.84
C SER A 343 -3.45 0.46 17.57
N VAL A 344 -3.93 0.96 16.43
CA VAL A 344 -3.27 0.79 15.12
C VAL A 344 -2.01 1.63 15.08
N ARG A 345 -0.90 0.98 14.71
CA ARG A 345 0.42 1.60 14.54
C ARG A 345 0.90 1.57 13.10
N ILE A 346 0.48 0.57 12.32
CA ILE A 346 0.94 0.39 10.94
C ILE A 346 -0.26 0.18 10.02
N VAL A 347 -0.27 0.86 8.87
CA VAL A 347 -1.17 0.58 7.75
C VAL A 347 -0.32 0.28 6.52
N SER A 348 -0.52 -0.90 5.92
CA SER A 348 0.36 -1.40 4.87
C SER A 348 0.07 -0.80 3.47
N GLU A 349 -1.14 -0.28 3.25
CA GLU A 349 -1.52 0.38 2.00
C GLU A 349 -1.75 1.88 2.21
N TYR A 350 -2.98 2.37 2.04
CA TYR A 350 -3.33 3.78 2.09
C TYR A 350 -4.47 4.06 3.09
N ILE A 351 -4.62 5.33 3.46
CA ILE A 351 -5.70 5.81 4.32
C ILE A 351 -6.45 6.93 3.58
N GLN A 352 -7.77 6.86 3.60
CA GLN A 352 -8.67 7.80 2.96
C GLN A 352 -9.79 8.19 3.94
N ILE A 353 -9.93 9.48 4.19
CA ILE A 353 -10.97 10.06 5.06
C ILE A 353 -11.70 11.14 4.26
N ILE A 354 -12.98 10.90 3.96
CA ILE A 354 -13.76 11.77 3.08
C ILE A 354 -15.08 12.14 3.75
N LYS A 355 -15.43 13.44 3.69
CA LYS A 355 -16.74 13.97 4.10
C LYS A 355 -17.16 13.55 5.52
N GLN A 356 -16.18 13.51 6.41
CA GLN A 356 -16.40 13.16 7.81
C GLN A 356 -16.61 14.40 8.67
N ASP A 357 -17.40 14.24 9.73
CA ASP A 357 -17.79 15.32 10.64
C ASP A 357 -17.18 15.12 12.03
N PHE A 358 -15.85 15.19 12.11
CA PHE A 358 -15.09 15.04 13.35
C PHE A 358 -14.19 16.24 13.59
N TYR A 359 -13.90 16.55 14.86
CA TYR A 359 -12.99 17.63 15.24
C TYR A 359 -11.51 17.27 15.02
N ASP A 360 -11.14 16.02 15.30
CA ASP A 360 -9.77 15.52 15.19
C ASP A 360 -9.68 14.06 14.70
N LEU A 361 -8.45 13.55 14.52
CA LEU A 361 -8.17 12.15 14.19
C LEU A 361 -7.47 11.39 15.32
N LYS A 362 -7.71 11.74 16.60
CA LYS A 362 -7.02 11.05 17.73
C LYS A 362 -7.31 9.55 17.81
N PHE A 363 -8.33 9.06 17.13
CA PHE A 363 -8.54 7.62 16.94
C PHE A 363 -7.41 6.94 16.12
N LEU A 364 -6.51 7.69 15.49
CA LEU A 364 -5.28 7.22 14.83
C LEU A 364 -4.01 7.79 15.49
N ARG A 365 -4.07 8.32 16.72
CA ARG A 365 -2.93 8.97 17.39
C ARG A 365 -1.67 8.12 17.51
N ASN A 366 -1.82 6.79 17.54
CA ASN A 366 -0.72 5.83 17.68
C ASN A 366 -0.23 5.31 16.31
N LEU A 367 -0.78 5.79 15.19
CA LEU A 367 -0.31 5.44 13.86
C LEU A 367 1.12 5.95 13.67
N GLU A 368 2.06 5.05 13.44
CA GLU A 368 3.49 5.33 13.28
C GLU A 368 3.94 5.32 11.83
N ILE A 369 3.44 4.35 11.04
CA ILE A 369 3.93 4.06 9.69
C ILE A 369 2.75 3.84 8.74
N VAL A 370 2.79 4.52 7.59
CA VAL A 370 1.97 4.17 6.42
C VAL A 370 2.91 3.75 5.30
N GLU A 371 2.78 2.51 4.83
CA GLU A 371 3.77 1.94 3.90
C GLU A 371 3.53 2.34 2.44
N GLY A 372 2.27 2.43 2.01
CA GLY A 372 1.95 2.76 0.62
C GLY A 372 2.35 1.68 -0.37
N ARG A 373 2.22 0.39 -0.01
CA ARG A 373 2.38 -0.73 -0.96
C ARG A 373 1.32 -0.73 -2.05
N GLN A 374 0.18 -0.12 -1.74
CA GLN A 374 -0.84 0.33 -2.68
C GLN A 374 -1.19 1.79 -2.37
N VAL A 375 -1.69 2.50 -3.39
CA VAL A 375 -2.01 3.91 -3.32
C VAL A 375 -3.35 4.20 -4.01
N HIS A 376 -4.17 5.03 -3.41
CA HIS A 376 -5.43 5.52 -3.98
C HIS A 376 -5.16 6.38 -5.23
N ASN A 377 -5.95 6.16 -6.29
CA ASN A 377 -5.77 6.79 -7.62
C ASN A 377 -4.32 6.72 -8.13
N MET A 378 -3.63 5.63 -7.75
CA MET A 378 -2.18 5.40 -7.80
C MET A 378 -1.23 6.60 -7.64
N LYS A 379 -1.62 7.50 -6.74
CA LYS A 379 -0.74 8.58 -6.25
C LYS A 379 -0.83 8.73 -4.75
N TRP A 380 -2.03 8.62 -4.18
CA TRP A 380 -2.32 9.07 -2.83
C TRP A 380 -2.23 7.93 -1.82
N VAL A 381 -1.32 8.05 -0.86
CA VAL A 381 -1.23 7.12 0.28
C VAL A 381 -2.01 7.61 1.49
N PHE A 382 -2.19 8.93 1.60
CA PHE A 382 -2.93 9.55 2.69
C PHE A 382 -3.80 10.67 2.12
N THR A 383 -5.12 10.52 2.24
CA THR A 383 -6.09 11.47 1.70
C THR A 383 -7.06 11.92 2.78
N ILE A 384 -7.18 13.24 2.99
CA ILE A 384 -8.22 13.85 3.83
C ILE A 384 -8.94 14.91 2.99
N PHE A 385 -10.22 14.73 2.75
CA PHE A 385 -10.98 15.57 1.83
C PHE A 385 -12.37 15.94 2.34
N GLN A 386 -12.68 17.24 2.32
CA GLN A 386 -14.01 17.77 2.68
C GLN A 386 -14.48 17.43 4.10
N CYS A 387 -13.57 17.40 5.07
CA CYS A 387 -13.90 17.23 6.49
C CYS A 387 -14.00 18.61 7.16
N ASP A 388 -15.10 19.33 6.93
CA ASP A 388 -15.22 20.76 7.27
C ASP A 388 -15.07 21.10 8.75
N ASN A 389 -15.44 20.19 9.64
CA ASN A 389 -15.31 20.39 11.08
C ASN A 389 -13.97 19.91 11.66
N LEU A 390 -13.10 19.33 10.84
CA LEU A 390 -11.76 18.90 11.24
C LEU A 390 -10.89 20.13 11.49
N ALA A 391 -10.41 20.28 12.72
CA ALA A 391 -9.58 21.40 13.15
C ALA A 391 -8.12 21.00 13.38
N GLU A 392 -7.90 19.75 13.81
CA GLU A 392 -6.57 19.22 14.17
C GLU A 392 -6.40 17.80 13.60
N LEU A 393 -5.17 17.42 13.22
CA LEU A 393 -4.91 16.04 12.79
C LEU A 393 -4.58 15.12 13.96
N ASN A 394 -3.81 15.60 14.95
CA ASN A 394 -3.37 14.83 16.13
C ASN A 394 -2.78 13.43 15.82
N LEU A 395 -1.99 13.32 14.75
CA LEU A 395 -1.28 12.09 14.34
C LEU A 395 0.10 12.01 15.00
N ASN A 396 0.12 12.09 16.33
CA ASN A 396 1.33 12.43 17.10
C ASN A 396 2.46 11.41 16.95
N SER A 397 2.13 10.14 16.70
CA SER A 397 3.12 9.06 16.49
C SER A 397 3.60 8.93 15.04
N LEU A 398 2.98 9.61 14.08
CA LEU A 398 3.25 9.40 12.66
C LEU A 398 4.66 9.91 12.32
N ARG A 399 5.52 8.97 11.94
CA ARG A 399 6.94 9.25 11.69
C ARG A 399 7.39 8.89 10.28
N ILE A 400 6.72 7.95 9.61
CA ILE A 400 7.18 7.46 8.30
C ILE A 400 5.98 7.24 7.37
N ILE A 401 6.06 7.83 6.18
CA ILE A 401 5.28 7.44 5.00
C ILE A 401 6.26 6.91 3.95
N LYS A 402 6.30 5.59 3.76
CA LYS A 402 7.35 4.94 2.95
C LYS A 402 7.22 5.21 1.45
N SER A 403 6.00 5.24 0.92
CA SER A 403 5.70 5.46 -0.51
C SER A 403 4.38 6.21 -0.70
N GLY A 404 4.18 6.82 -1.86
CA GLY A 404 2.99 7.58 -2.23
C GLY A 404 2.95 9.01 -1.68
N SER A 405 2.04 9.81 -2.23
CA SER A 405 1.86 11.24 -1.94
C SER A 405 0.72 11.49 -0.94
N VAL A 406 0.70 12.68 -0.33
CA VAL A 406 -0.30 13.09 0.66
C VAL A 406 -1.18 14.20 0.09
N MET A 407 -2.50 14.03 0.13
CA MET A 407 -3.49 15.05 -0.23
C MET A 407 -4.35 15.41 0.99
N ILE A 408 -4.36 16.68 1.36
CA ILE A 408 -5.24 17.20 2.43
C ILE A 408 -5.93 18.44 1.89
N HIS A 409 -7.15 18.27 1.40
CA HIS A 409 -7.86 19.28 0.62
C HIS A 409 -9.23 19.64 1.20
N ASP A 410 -9.63 20.91 1.05
CA ASP A 410 -10.97 21.42 1.35
C ASP A 410 -11.46 21.13 2.79
N ASN A 411 -10.56 21.22 3.78
CA ASN A 411 -10.90 21.08 5.21
C ASN A 411 -10.90 22.48 5.86
N HIS A 412 -12.02 23.20 5.76
CA HIS A 412 -12.08 24.65 5.99
C HIS A 412 -11.78 25.12 7.44
N ARG A 413 -11.81 24.23 8.44
CA ARG A 413 -11.40 24.53 9.82
C ARG A 413 -10.01 24.03 10.19
N LEU A 414 -9.36 23.27 9.32
CA LEU A 414 -8.12 22.58 9.65
C LEU A 414 -6.97 23.58 9.80
N CYS A 415 -6.46 23.71 11.03
CA CYS A 415 -5.23 24.43 11.36
C CYS A 415 -4.08 23.43 11.59
N TYR A 416 -2.90 23.93 11.97
CA TYR A 416 -1.71 23.17 12.36
C TYR A 416 -1.01 22.33 11.27
N VAL A 417 -1.73 21.92 10.21
CA VAL A 417 -1.20 21.07 9.12
C VAL A 417 0.05 21.64 8.44
N ASN A 418 0.15 22.97 8.35
CA ASN A 418 1.30 23.67 7.78
C ASN A 418 2.52 23.71 8.72
N THR A 419 2.34 23.45 10.01
CA THR A 419 3.43 23.45 11.00
C THR A 419 4.16 22.12 11.04
N VAL A 420 3.55 21.05 10.54
CA VAL A 420 4.12 19.70 10.56
C VAL A 420 5.34 19.63 9.64
N ASP A 421 6.44 19.05 10.13
CA ASP A 421 7.64 18.76 9.37
C ASP A 421 7.46 17.55 8.44
N TRP A 422 6.65 17.74 7.39
CA TRP A 422 6.37 16.72 6.37
C TRP A 422 7.62 16.21 5.67
N THR A 423 8.69 17.01 5.61
CA THR A 423 9.95 16.60 4.96
C THR A 423 10.66 15.48 5.70
N SER A 424 10.44 15.37 7.01
CA SER A 424 10.98 14.28 7.83
C SER A 424 10.12 13.01 7.78
N ILE A 425 8.83 13.14 7.47
CA ILE A 425 7.86 12.03 7.43
C ILE A 425 7.88 11.34 6.06
N LEU A 426 7.96 12.14 4.98
CA LEU A 426 8.04 11.64 3.61
C LEU A 426 9.47 11.22 3.30
N LYS A 427 9.66 9.99 2.82
CA LYS A 427 10.96 9.48 2.36
C LYS A 427 11.36 10.08 1.00
N THR A 428 11.65 11.37 0.99
CA THR A 428 12.07 12.15 -0.18
C THR A 428 13.54 11.93 -0.59
N LYS A 429 14.32 11.16 0.19
CA LYS A 429 15.74 10.86 -0.10
C LYS A 429 15.92 9.40 -0.51
N GLY A 430 16.02 9.16 -1.82
CA GLY A 430 16.21 7.85 -2.46
C GLY A 430 15.85 7.89 -3.95
N GLU A 431 15.84 6.74 -4.63
CA GLU A 431 15.49 6.62 -6.07
C GLU A 431 14.05 7.09 -6.40
N SER A 432 13.18 7.24 -5.40
CA SER A 432 11.79 7.70 -5.50
C SER A 432 11.65 9.21 -5.27
N LYS A 433 11.98 10.03 -6.30
CA LYS A 433 11.71 11.48 -6.34
C LYS A 433 10.21 11.87 -6.47
N ASP A 434 9.27 10.94 -6.25
CA ASP A 434 7.86 11.08 -6.65
C ASP A 434 6.86 11.34 -5.50
N GLN A 435 7.30 11.42 -4.25
CA GLN A 435 6.39 11.79 -3.15
C GLN A 435 6.14 13.31 -3.16
N SER A 436 4.86 13.68 -3.17
CA SER A 436 4.40 15.07 -3.13
C SER A 436 3.43 15.28 -1.97
N LEU A 437 3.37 16.52 -1.49
CA LEU A 437 2.40 16.99 -0.51
C LEU A 437 1.52 18.03 -1.17
N GLU A 438 0.22 17.80 -1.20
CA GLU A 438 -0.76 18.76 -1.70
C GLU A 438 -1.69 19.21 -0.56
N LEU A 439 -1.55 20.49 -0.20
CA LEU A 439 -2.37 21.18 0.80
C LEU A 439 -3.09 22.33 0.09
N SER A 440 -4.41 22.25 -0.05
CA SER A 440 -5.21 23.30 -0.69
C SER A 440 -6.62 23.35 -0.12
N GLY A 441 -7.27 24.51 -0.11
CA GLY A 441 -8.64 24.65 0.41
C GLY A 441 -8.81 24.43 1.92
N ASN A 442 -7.71 24.25 2.67
CA ASN A 442 -7.75 24.21 4.15
C ASN A 442 -7.81 25.64 4.73
N ARG A 443 -7.93 25.76 6.06
CA ARG A 443 -7.92 27.08 6.70
C ARG A 443 -6.61 27.83 6.41
N ASP A 444 -6.74 29.12 6.14
CA ASP A 444 -5.60 30.00 5.93
C ASP A 444 -4.72 30.09 7.18
N ALA A 445 -3.39 30.04 6.98
CA ALA A 445 -2.43 29.98 8.07
C ALA A 445 -2.41 31.25 8.92
N ASP A 446 -2.52 32.43 8.30
CA ASP A 446 -2.52 33.70 9.00
C ASP A 446 -3.80 33.84 9.84
N ARG A 447 -4.93 33.37 9.31
CA ARG A 447 -6.19 33.30 10.06
C ARG A 447 -6.11 32.38 11.28
N CYS A 448 -5.43 31.23 11.18
CA CYS A 448 -5.18 30.38 12.35
C CYS A 448 -4.41 31.14 13.43
N VAL A 449 -3.40 31.95 13.04
CA VAL A 449 -2.63 32.77 13.98
C VAL A 449 -3.48 33.86 14.63
N GLU A 450 -4.31 34.55 13.86
CA GLU A 450 -5.23 35.59 14.37
C GLU A 450 -6.24 35.04 15.39
N GLU A 451 -6.71 33.81 15.17
CA GLU A 451 -7.65 33.11 16.05
C GLU A 451 -6.95 32.39 17.23
N ASN A 452 -5.62 32.54 17.35
CA ASN A 452 -4.79 31.90 18.36
C ASN A 452 -4.82 30.35 18.29
N GLU A 453 -5.05 29.80 17.10
CA GLU A 453 -4.94 28.38 16.76
C GLU A 453 -3.49 28.06 16.34
N VAL A 454 -2.58 28.14 17.31
CA VAL A 454 -1.13 27.98 17.13
C VAL A 454 -0.57 26.93 18.10
N CYS A 455 0.57 26.33 17.75
CA CYS A 455 1.21 25.31 18.61
C CYS A 455 1.41 25.82 20.04
N ASP A 456 1.27 24.91 21.01
CA ASP A 456 1.54 25.23 22.41
C ASP A 456 2.94 25.82 22.58
N LYS A 457 3.09 26.75 23.53
CA LYS A 457 4.37 27.42 23.81
C LYS A 457 5.47 26.46 24.26
N SER A 458 5.12 25.25 24.67
CA SER A 458 6.03 24.18 25.05
C SER A 458 6.59 23.42 23.84
N CYS A 459 6.04 23.61 22.63
CA CYS A 459 6.57 23.05 21.39
C CYS A 459 7.80 23.83 20.91
N ASN A 460 8.73 23.12 20.28
CA ASN A 460 9.87 23.75 19.63
C ASN A 460 9.51 24.22 18.20
N HIS A 461 10.51 24.65 17.43
CA HIS A 461 10.32 25.19 16.08
C HIS A 461 9.95 24.15 15.02
N ARG A 462 9.93 22.85 15.35
CA ARG A 462 9.55 21.78 14.41
C ARG A 462 8.05 21.65 14.20
N GLY A 463 7.24 22.33 15.02
CA GLY A 463 5.78 22.39 14.88
C GLY A 463 5.02 21.37 15.72
N CYS A 464 3.74 21.17 15.37
CA CYS A 464 2.80 20.36 16.14
C CYS A 464 1.68 19.78 15.26
N TRP A 465 1.01 18.76 15.77
CA TRP A 465 -0.18 18.14 15.15
C TRP A 465 -1.51 18.73 15.61
N GLY A 466 -1.48 19.65 16.58
CA GLY A 466 -2.63 20.19 17.29
C GLY A 466 -2.24 21.21 18.35
N SER A 467 -3.23 21.65 19.13
CA SER A 467 -3.11 22.81 20.02
C SER A 467 -2.42 22.53 21.36
N THR A 468 -2.33 21.26 21.78
CA THR A 468 -1.94 20.91 23.16
C THR A 468 -0.45 20.60 23.30
N PRO A 469 0.13 20.64 24.53
CA PRO A 469 1.51 20.24 24.77
C PRO A 469 1.84 18.77 24.42
N ASN A 470 0.84 17.93 24.21
CA ASN A 470 1.01 16.54 23.77
C ASN A 470 1.13 16.40 22.25
N ASP A 471 0.76 17.45 21.51
CA ASP A 471 0.72 17.45 20.05
C ASP A 471 2.00 18.01 19.44
N CYS A 472 2.97 18.43 20.26
CA CYS A 472 4.26 18.88 19.78
C CYS A 472 5.00 17.75 19.06
N LEU A 473 5.59 18.05 17.90
CA LEU A 473 6.52 17.13 17.24
C LEU A 473 7.78 16.92 18.09
N GLU A 474 8.23 17.97 18.77
CA GLU A 474 9.32 17.91 19.72
C GLU A 474 9.17 19.02 20.78
N CYS A 475 9.53 18.69 22.02
CA CYS A 475 9.45 19.62 23.14
C CYS A 475 10.55 20.68 23.08
N ARG A 476 10.22 21.90 23.48
CA ARG A 476 11.18 22.99 23.64
C ARG A 476 12.14 22.76 24.80
N THR A 477 11.64 22.16 25.88
CA THR A 477 12.38 21.97 27.13
C THR A 477 12.38 20.52 27.58
N TRP A 478 11.33 20.02 28.22
CA TRP A 478 11.31 18.67 28.77
C TRP A 478 10.13 17.89 28.23
N ASN A 479 10.35 16.63 27.89
CA ASN A 479 9.28 15.69 27.59
C ASN A 479 8.99 14.84 28.82
N TYR A 480 7.77 14.97 29.36
CA TYR A 480 7.25 14.17 30.45
C TYR A 480 6.24 13.16 29.89
N MET A 481 6.69 11.92 29.66
CA MET A 481 5.84 10.81 29.20
C MET A 481 4.96 11.15 27.97
N GLY A 482 5.48 11.95 27.04
CA GLY A 482 4.77 12.41 25.83
C GLY A 482 4.17 13.82 25.92
N THR A 483 4.17 14.44 27.11
CA THR A 483 3.70 15.81 27.32
C THR A 483 4.87 16.78 27.44
N CYS A 484 4.88 17.87 26.67
CA CYS A 484 5.90 18.89 26.81
C CYS A 484 5.66 19.77 28.04
N VAL A 485 6.68 19.90 28.89
CA VAL A 485 6.64 20.67 30.13
C VAL A 485 7.83 21.60 30.26
N SER A 486 7.63 22.75 30.90
CA SER A 486 8.68 23.76 31.12
C SER A 486 9.68 23.34 32.20
N LYS A 487 9.26 22.49 33.15
CA LYS A 487 10.09 21.97 34.25
C LYS A 487 9.81 20.49 34.43
N CYS A 488 10.88 19.73 34.65
CA CYS A 488 10.81 18.33 35.01
C CYS A 488 10.87 18.21 36.54
N ASP A 489 9.81 17.74 37.21
CA ASP A 489 9.89 17.46 38.64
C ASP A 489 10.95 16.37 38.88
N THR A 490 11.77 16.51 39.92
CA THR A 490 12.77 15.50 40.30
C THR A 490 12.23 14.46 41.26
N GLN A 491 11.05 14.71 41.84
CA GLN A 491 10.36 13.73 42.67
C GLN A 491 9.85 12.58 41.80
N GLY A 492 10.49 11.42 41.92
CA GLY A 492 10.19 10.20 41.18
C GLY A 492 10.68 10.18 39.74
N PHE A 493 11.39 11.22 39.27
CA PHE A 493 11.90 11.31 37.90
C PHE A 493 13.35 11.82 37.83
N LEU A 494 14.12 11.20 36.94
CA LEU A 494 15.44 11.62 36.52
C LEU A 494 15.34 12.63 35.37
N ARG A 495 16.11 13.72 35.49
CA ARG A 495 16.29 14.68 34.40
C ARG A 495 17.40 14.23 33.46
N ASN A 496 17.05 13.67 32.32
CA ASN A 496 18.03 13.33 31.31
C ASN A 496 18.31 14.55 30.41
N GLN A 497 19.42 15.25 30.67
CA GLN A 497 19.79 16.45 29.90
C GLN A 497 20.18 16.14 28.45
N THR A 498 20.59 14.91 28.15
CA THR A 498 21.00 14.51 26.80
C THR A 498 19.79 14.27 25.91
N SER A 499 18.77 13.57 26.41
CA SER A 499 17.53 13.30 25.66
C SER A 499 16.43 14.33 25.92
N MET A 500 16.63 15.27 26.85
CA MET A 500 15.63 16.24 27.30
C MET A 500 14.33 15.57 27.79
N GLN A 501 14.45 14.40 28.43
CA GLN A 501 13.31 13.60 28.94
C GLN A 501 13.28 13.56 30.47
N CYS A 502 12.06 13.55 31.00
CA CYS A 502 11.75 13.16 32.38
C CYS A 502 11.56 11.64 32.44
N GLN A 503 12.58 10.93 32.89
CA GLN A 503 12.55 9.47 32.95
C GLN A 503 12.16 9.03 34.34
N LYS A 504 11.18 8.13 34.46
CA LYS A 504 10.71 7.66 35.76
C LYS A 504 11.83 6.91 36.48
N CYS A 505 12.07 7.24 37.75
CA CYS A 505 12.98 6.48 38.60
C CYS A 505 12.46 5.06 38.83
N SER A 506 13.31 4.17 39.38
CA SER A 506 12.86 2.84 39.84
C SER A 506 11.67 2.97 40.82
N GLU A 507 10.82 1.93 40.85
CA GLU A 507 9.49 1.97 41.48
C GLU A 507 9.52 2.46 42.94
N GLU A 508 10.57 2.10 43.69
CA GLU A 508 10.72 2.42 45.10
C GLU A 508 11.62 3.64 45.39
N CYS A 509 12.19 4.30 44.37
CA CYS A 509 12.94 5.54 44.55
C CYS A 509 11.99 6.74 44.70
N ALA A 510 12.16 7.54 45.75
CA ALA A 510 11.54 8.86 45.89
C ALA A 510 12.25 9.89 44.98
N THR A 511 13.58 9.84 44.90
CA THR A 511 14.39 10.59 43.93
C THR A 511 15.54 9.70 43.43
N CYS A 512 16.09 9.97 42.26
CA CYS A 512 17.18 9.17 41.69
C CYS A 512 18.18 10.02 40.89
N ASN A 513 19.42 9.54 40.77
CA ASN A 513 20.46 10.12 39.91
C ASN A 513 20.79 9.22 38.69
N GLY A 514 20.13 8.08 38.59
CA GLY A 514 20.21 7.11 37.50
C GLY A 514 18.92 6.28 37.41
N LEU A 515 18.84 5.41 36.42
CA LEU A 515 17.63 4.60 36.17
C LEU A 515 17.68 3.21 36.82
N GLY A 516 18.85 2.81 37.34
CA GLY A 516 19.02 1.53 38.01
C GLY A 516 18.32 1.49 39.36
N GLU A 517 18.04 0.27 39.82
CA GLU A 517 17.45 0.00 41.13
C GLU A 517 18.32 0.46 42.32
N PHE A 518 19.63 0.60 42.10
CA PHE A 518 20.62 1.09 43.09
C PHE A 518 20.97 2.58 42.92
N ASP A 519 20.36 3.28 41.96
CA ASP A 519 20.62 4.70 41.67
C ASP A 519 19.61 5.63 42.37
N CYS A 520 18.84 5.09 43.33
CA CYS A 520 17.99 5.91 44.18
C CYS A 520 18.88 6.85 45.02
N MET A 521 18.42 8.07 45.24
CA MET A 521 19.01 8.98 46.23
C MET A 521 18.21 8.96 47.54
N GLU A 522 16.91 8.65 47.45
CA GLU A 522 16.00 8.56 48.58
C GLU A 522 14.94 7.47 48.29
N CYS A 523 14.55 6.69 49.29
CA CYS A 523 13.56 5.62 49.16
C CYS A 523 12.15 6.10 49.56
N LYS A 524 11.12 5.64 48.85
CA LYS A 524 9.72 5.92 49.20
C LYS A 524 9.32 5.28 50.53
N HIS A 525 9.72 4.02 50.71
CA HIS A 525 9.32 3.20 51.85
C HIS A 525 10.50 2.90 52.77
N TYR A 526 11.33 1.91 52.44
CA TYR A 526 12.42 1.44 53.30
C TYR A 526 13.76 1.38 52.56
N THR A 527 14.83 1.68 53.28
CA THR A 527 16.20 1.66 52.78
C THR A 527 16.92 0.43 53.31
N LEU A 528 17.38 -0.44 52.42
CA LEU A 528 18.15 -1.64 52.74
C LEU A 528 19.58 -1.47 52.21
N PHE A 529 20.60 -1.70 53.04
CA PHE A 529 21.98 -1.78 52.56
C PHE A 529 22.34 -3.24 52.26
N ASN A 530 22.59 -3.54 50.98
CA ASN A 530 22.81 -4.91 50.52
C ASN A 530 24.33 -5.25 50.48
N PRO A 531 24.82 -6.10 51.40
CA PRO A 531 26.24 -6.45 51.47
C PRO A 531 26.73 -7.26 50.27
N ASP A 532 25.84 -8.02 49.62
CA ASP A 532 26.17 -8.81 48.43
C ASP A 532 26.58 -7.91 47.24
N PHE A 533 26.13 -6.65 47.25
CA PHE A 533 26.47 -5.62 46.26
C PHE A 533 27.38 -4.52 46.82
N GLY A 534 28.22 -4.86 47.80
CA GLY A 534 29.20 -3.94 48.39
C GLY A 534 28.56 -2.86 49.27
N ASN A 535 27.52 -3.22 50.03
CA ASN A 535 26.75 -2.31 50.89
C ASN A 535 26.12 -1.13 50.13
N ARG A 536 25.68 -1.37 48.89
CA ARG A 536 24.90 -0.37 48.14
C ARG A 536 23.49 -0.23 48.71
N MET A 537 22.95 0.97 48.58
CA MET A 537 21.59 1.29 48.99
C MET A 537 20.57 0.69 48.00
N GLU A 538 19.59 -0.02 48.54
CA GLU A 538 18.49 -0.66 47.82
C GLU A 538 17.17 -0.18 48.44
N CYS A 539 16.25 0.31 47.61
CA CYS A 539 14.93 0.74 48.07
C CYS A 539 13.92 -0.40 47.94
N VAL A 540 13.30 -0.79 49.05
CA VAL A 540 12.35 -1.91 49.10
C VAL A 540 11.00 -1.48 49.64
N LYS A 541 9.95 -2.08 49.09
CA LYS A 541 8.56 -1.83 49.50
C LYS A 541 8.25 -2.41 50.88
N GLU A 542 8.80 -3.59 51.17
CA GLU A 542 8.65 -4.33 52.43
C GLU A 542 10.01 -4.89 52.84
N CYS A 543 10.29 -4.92 54.15
CA CYS A 543 11.56 -5.40 54.65
C CYS A 543 11.65 -6.93 54.58
N PRO A 544 12.72 -7.51 54.00
CA PRO A 544 12.94 -8.95 54.02
C PRO A 544 13.05 -9.51 55.45
N GLU A 545 12.59 -10.75 55.65
CA GLU A 545 12.70 -11.44 56.94
C GLU A 545 14.17 -11.54 57.42
N GLY A 546 14.41 -11.23 58.69
CA GLY A 546 15.76 -11.24 59.30
C GLY A 546 16.52 -9.92 59.26
N THR A 547 15.87 -8.80 58.91
CA THR A 547 16.44 -7.44 58.96
C THR A 547 16.00 -6.69 60.23
N HIS A 548 16.87 -5.83 60.79
CA HIS A 548 16.57 -5.04 62.01
C HIS A 548 16.25 -3.58 61.69
N VAL A 549 15.23 -3.02 62.35
CA VAL A 549 14.75 -1.63 62.22
C VAL A 549 15.59 -0.71 63.12
N SER A 550 16.22 0.33 62.58
CA SER A 550 16.66 1.48 63.39
C SER A 550 15.53 2.51 63.48
N ASN A 551 15.01 2.76 64.68
CA ASN A 551 13.77 3.51 64.95
C ASN A 551 13.86 5.03 64.71
N GLN A 552 14.92 5.55 64.08
CA GLN A 552 15.05 6.99 63.80
C GLN A 552 15.04 7.36 62.31
N ASP A 553 15.38 6.47 61.36
CA ASP A 553 15.55 6.88 59.95
C ASP A 553 15.06 5.89 58.86
N LYS A 554 14.25 4.87 59.18
CA LYS A 554 13.80 3.84 58.19
C LYS A 554 14.96 3.13 57.43
N ILE A 555 16.13 3.01 58.07
CA ILE A 555 17.34 2.36 57.54
C ILE A 555 17.48 0.94 58.12
N TYR A 556 17.81 -0.05 57.27
CA TYR A 556 17.93 -1.47 57.61
C TYR A 556 19.27 -2.07 57.12
N ALA A 557 19.87 -2.90 57.97
CA ALA A 557 21.05 -3.71 57.65
C ALA A 557 20.70 -5.21 57.66
N ARG A 558 21.25 -5.98 56.71
CA ARG A 558 21.10 -7.43 56.63
C ARG A 558 22.16 -8.11 57.49
N ALA A 559 21.75 -9.00 58.40
CA ALA A 559 22.68 -9.76 59.23
C ALA A 559 23.43 -10.81 58.41
N LEU A 560 24.70 -10.57 58.11
CA LEU A 560 25.63 -11.62 57.67
C LEU A 560 26.36 -12.15 58.90
N ASN A 561 25.98 -13.35 59.35
CA ASN A 561 26.69 -14.19 60.32
C ASN A 561 27.30 -13.46 61.54
N GLN A 562 26.52 -13.36 62.63
CA GLN A 562 26.97 -13.29 64.04
C GLN A 562 28.09 -12.31 64.46
N HIS A 563 28.50 -11.33 63.65
CA HIS A 563 29.35 -10.21 64.12
C HIS A 563 28.76 -8.86 63.75
N TRP A 564 28.59 -8.04 64.77
CA TRP A 564 27.95 -6.74 64.75
C TRP A 564 28.99 -5.67 64.42
N ASP A 565 29.12 -5.30 63.15
CA ASP A 565 29.74 -4.02 62.81
C ASP A 565 28.65 -2.95 62.82
N THR A 566 28.68 -2.13 63.88
CA THR A 566 27.91 -0.89 63.95
C THR A 566 28.48 0.07 62.92
N VAL A 567 27.78 0.24 61.79
CA VAL A 567 28.09 1.35 60.87
C VAL A 567 27.47 2.60 61.48
N ASP A 568 28.32 3.42 62.07
CA ASP A 568 27.99 4.74 62.60
C ASP A 568 27.69 5.68 61.42
N VAL A 569 26.41 5.95 61.15
CA VAL A 569 25.94 6.79 60.02
C VAL A 569 26.02 8.29 60.36
N THR A 570 27.09 8.72 61.01
CA THR A 570 27.29 10.14 61.39
C THR A 570 28.39 10.86 60.62
N ASN A 571 29.12 10.19 59.71
CA ASN A 571 30.22 10.82 58.95
C ASN A 571 30.24 10.50 57.44
N ALA A 572 29.13 10.72 56.73
CA ALA A 572 29.08 10.69 55.26
C ALA A 572 28.95 12.10 54.63
N ASN A 573 29.48 13.14 55.28
CA ASN A 573 29.65 14.47 54.69
C ASN A 573 31.09 14.95 54.94
N THR A 574 32.05 14.40 54.19
CA THR A 574 33.32 15.07 53.79
C THR A 574 34.20 14.12 52.97
N ARG A 575 34.00 14.09 51.65
CA ARG A 575 35.05 14.26 50.62
C ARG A 575 34.45 14.24 49.23
#